data_AF-A0AAN6VZI8-F1
#
_entry.id   AF-A0AAN6VZI8-F1
#
_cell.length_a   1.000
_cell.length_b   1.000
_cell.length_c   1.000
_cell.angle_alpha   90.00
_cell.angle_beta   90.00
_cell.angle_gamma   90.00
#
_symmetry.space_group_name_H-M   'P 1'
#
loop_
_entity.id
_entity.type
_entity.pdbx_description
1 polymer ?
#
loop_
_entity_poly.entity_id
_entity_poly.type
_entity_poly.pdbx_seq_one_letter_code
_entity_poly.pdbx_strand_id
1 'polypeptide(L)'
;MHPSSNTNLFLFTLCICSLCPCLASVYHTTLLQESAQFHADVAMKASLLALLLPAVSARSVNLAGDQQRPITNDEAVLATYHIELSPGNTRWVTENEKWALRREGINFFDITDHPDFGATLNAVIAAGPPKKKVVFPKKPAYQDIVKPLLANLSKSHLEKNLEKFTSFHTRYYKSDWGRQSSEWLLGKVQETIKEAGAEKYVTAKHFKHPWGQNSIIATIPGKTNQTVVIGAHQDSINLFLPSVLAAPGADDDGSGTVTILEALRVILQSKDIVKGKHPNTLEFHWYSAEEGGLLGSQAIFSAYEKDRRDVKAMLQQDMTGFITRTIEAGLPESVGVIVDFVDPNLTEFIKKIITEYCNIPFVETKCGYACSDHASASKAGYPSAFVIESAFEHSDNHIHTTNDLIKYLSFDHMIQHVKLTLAFAYELAFADFPALEKGK
;
A
#
# COMPACT_ATOMS: atom_id res chain seq x y z
N MET A 1 -3.84 -21.46 -66.93
CA MET A 1 -3.62 -22.92 -66.85
C MET A 1 -4.27 -23.43 -65.58
N HIS A 2 -5.46 -24.01 -65.70
CA HIS A 2 -6.01 -25.02 -64.76
C HIS A 2 -5.60 -26.42 -65.31
N PRO A 3 -5.72 -27.57 -64.60
CA PRO A 3 -6.69 -27.89 -63.53
C PRO A 3 -6.23 -28.91 -62.43
N SER A 4 -7.21 -29.30 -61.58
CA SER A 4 -7.57 -30.69 -61.15
C SER A 4 -6.81 -31.48 -60.06
N SER A 5 -7.54 -31.75 -58.96
CA SER A 5 -7.92 -33.08 -58.39
C SER A 5 -7.17 -34.35 -58.80
N ASN A 6 -6.84 -35.24 -57.84
CA ASN A 6 -7.53 -36.53 -57.63
C ASN A 6 -6.89 -37.48 -56.59
N THR A 7 -7.79 -38.28 -56.03
CA THR A 7 -7.73 -39.55 -55.30
C THR A 7 -6.85 -40.68 -55.85
N ASN A 8 -6.31 -41.54 -54.96
CA ASN A 8 -6.36 -43.03 -54.92
C ASN A 8 -5.08 -43.62 -54.27
N LEU A 9 -5.19 -44.39 -53.16
CA LEU A 9 -5.50 -45.82 -53.07
C LEU A 9 -4.30 -46.71 -53.45
N PHE A 10 -3.69 -47.36 -52.46
CA PHE A 10 -3.06 -48.68 -52.63
C PHE A 10 -3.36 -49.57 -51.43
N LEU A 11 -4.14 -50.61 -51.70
CA LEU A 11 -4.28 -51.83 -50.92
C LEU A 11 -2.95 -52.60 -50.91
N PHE A 12 -2.63 -53.25 -49.80
CA PHE A 12 -2.16 -54.63 -49.84
C PHE A 12 -2.80 -55.43 -48.70
N THR A 13 -3.40 -56.54 -49.09
CA THR A 13 -4.17 -57.52 -48.31
C THR A 13 -3.27 -58.72 -48.00
N LEU A 14 -3.44 -59.33 -46.82
CA LEU A 14 -3.70 -60.78 -46.56
C LEU A 14 -3.35 -61.14 -45.10
N CYS A 15 -4.36 -61.49 -44.28
CA CYS A 15 -4.71 -62.87 -43.84
C CYS A 15 -3.94 -63.34 -42.58
N ILE A 16 -4.49 -64.02 -41.56
CA ILE A 16 -5.76 -64.73 -41.36
C ILE A 16 -5.86 -65.12 -39.86
N CYS A 17 -7.09 -65.18 -39.33
CA CYS A 17 -7.64 -66.01 -38.22
C CYS A 17 -7.00 -66.00 -36.80
N SER A 18 -7.71 -66.22 -35.70
CA SER A 18 -9.14 -66.44 -35.36
C SER A 18 -9.23 -66.50 -33.83
N LEU A 19 -10.27 -65.91 -33.22
CA LEU A 19 -11.23 -66.55 -32.30
C LEU A 19 -11.98 -65.50 -31.45
N CYS A 20 -13.30 -65.56 -31.54
CA CYS A 20 -14.30 -64.74 -30.84
C CYS A 20 -14.91 -65.54 -29.65
N PRO A 21 -15.71 -64.90 -28.76
CA PRO A 21 -16.05 -65.33 -27.40
C PRO A 21 -17.45 -65.97 -27.26
N CYS A 22 -17.68 -66.62 -26.11
CA CYS A 22 -18.98 -67.06 -25.53
C CYS A 22 -18.66 -67.57 -24.11
N LEU A 23 -19.46 -67.49 -23.04
CA LEU A 23 -20.92 -67.45 -22.86
C LEU A 23 -21.20 -67.04 -21.38
N ALA A 24 -22.34 -66.38 -21.16
CA ALA A 24 -22.90 -66.03 -19.86
C ALA A 24 -23.77 -67.16 -19.27
N SER A 25 -23.93 -67.13 -17.92
CA SER A 25 -25.10 -67.51 -17.11
C SER A 25 -25.63 -68.96 -17.17
N VAL A 26 -25.84 -69.61 -16.00
CA VAL A 26 -27.08 -70.24 -15.41
C VAL A 26 -26.62 -71.07 -14.16
N TYR A 27 -27.07 -70.98 -12.90
CA TYR A 27 -28.34 -71.36 -12.21
C TYR A 27 -28.10 -71.05 -10.69
N HIS A 28 -28.87 -70.25 -9.95
CA HIS A 28 -30.20 -70.41 -9.31
C HIS A 28 -30.34 -71.43 -8.12
N THR A 29 -30.60 -70.85 -6.93
CA THR A 29 -31.52 -71.27 -5.81
C THR A 29 -31.16 -72.22 -4.65
N THR A 30 -31.62 -71.80 -3.45
CA THR A 30 -32.08 -72.55 -2.23
C THR A 30 -31.05 -73.26 -1.33
N LEU A 31 -31.07 -73.34 0.01
CA LEU A 31 -32.00 -73.09 1.16
C LEU A 31 -31.13 -72.88 2.45
N LEU A 32 -31.44 -71.93 3.33
CA LEU A 32 -31.99 -72.10 4.70
C LEU A 32 -31.45 -73.25 5.60
N GLN A 33 -30.97 -72.82 6.79
CA GLN A 33 -31.00 -73.43 8.13
C GLN A 33 -30.25 -74.73 8.46
N GLU A 34 -29.26 -74.59 9.36
CA GLU A 34 -28.96 -75.39 10.57
C GLU A 34 -28.08 -74.49 11.47
N SER A 35 -28.59 -73.78 12.50
CA SER A 35 -28.74 -74.16 13.92
C SER A 35 -27.52 -74.85 14.55
N ALA A 36 -27.04 -74.60 15.77
CA ALA A 36 -27.23 -73.59 16.82
C ALA A 36 -26.31 -74.06 17.97
N GLN A 37 -25.38 -73.22 18.44
CA GLN A 37 -24.69 -73.23 19.77
C GLN A 37 -23.40 -72.42 19.60
N PHE A 38 -23.35 -71.16 20.05
CA PHE A 38 -23.13 -70.83 21.46
C PHE A 38 -23.55 -69.37 21.70
N HIS A 39 -24.44 -69.13 22.67
CA HIS A 39 -24.91 -67.82 23.14
C HIS A 39 -24.57 -67.68 24.63
N ALA A 40 -23.87 -66.59 24.99
CA ALA A 40 -23.71 -65.92 26.30
C ALA A 40 -22.37 -65.15 26.20
N ASP A 41 -22.20 -63.83 26.30
CA ASP A 41 -22.92 -62.79 27.02
C ASP A 41 -22.77 -61.46 26.25
N VAL A 42 -23.89 -60.86 25.82
CA VAL A 42 -23.99 -59.43 25.50
C VAL A 42 -25.30 -58.94 26.12
N ALA A 43 -25.24 -58.47 27.37
CA ALA A 43 -26.16 -57.47 27.95
C ALA A 43 -25.96 -57.34 29.47
N MET A 44 -24.89 -56.70 29.92
CA MET A 44 -24.92 -55.91 31.16
C MET A 44 -23.61 -55.14 31.32
N LYS A 45 -23.66 -53.82 31.16
CA LYS A 45 -22.90 -52.80 31.92
C LYS A 45 -23.04 -51.44 31.24
N ALA A 46 -24.22 -50.87 31.40
CA ALA A 46 -24.34 -49.43 31.54
C ALA A 46 -24.22 -49.09 33.03
N SER A 47 -23.42 -48.07 33.33
CA SER A 47 -23.37 -47.30 34.58
C SER A 47 -22.53 -47.81 35.76
N LEU A 48 -21.84 -46.83 36.37
CA LEU A 48 -20.97 -46.83 37.56
C LEU A 48 -19.58 -47.49 37.45
N LEU A 49 -18.58 -46.68 37.09
CA LEU A 49 -17.49 -46.36 38.03
C LEU A 49 -16.74 -45.09 37.57
N ALA A 50 -17.23 -43.94 38.03
CA ALA A 50 -16.39 -42.77 38.27
C ALA A 50 -15.55 -43.05 39.53
N LEU A 51 -14.26 -42.71 39.47
CA LEU A 51 -13.25 -42.54 40.53
C LEU A 51 -11.97 -43.31 40.19
N LEU A 52 -10.98 -42.58 39.66
CA LEU A 52 -9.57 -42.51 40.11
C LEU A 52 -8.72 -41.84 39.02
N LEU A 53 -8.49 -40.53 39.20
CA LEU A 53 -7.49 -39.73 38.49
C LEU A 53 -6.08 -40.08 39.01
N PRO A 54 -5.05 -40.15 38.15
CA PRO A 54 -3.75 -39.61 38.49
C PRO A 54 -3.64 -38.18 37.94
N ALA A 55 -3.35 -37.26 38.86
CA ALA A 55 -3.02 -35.88 38.57
C ALA A 55 -1.77 -35.81 37.68
N VAL A 56 -1.96 -35.63 36.38
CA VAL A 56 -0.94 -35.03 35.53
C VAL A 56 -1.17 -33.53 35.64
N SER A 57 -0.29 -32.84 36.36
CA SER A 57 -0.23 -31.39 36.37
C SER A 57 -0.20 -30.89 34.94
N ALA A 58 -1.34 -30.40 34.46
CA ALA A 58 -1.39 -29.48 33.36
C ALA A 58 -0.59 -28.25 33.82
N ARG A 59 0.68 -28.16 33.41
CA ARG A 59 1.25 -26.84 33.16
C ARG A 59 0.39 -26.27 32.04
N SER A 60 -0.58 -25.46 32.42
CA SER A 60 -1.22 -24.49 31.56
C SER A 60 -0.12 -23.70 30.87
N VAL A 61 0.21 -24.10 29.65
CA VAL A 61 0.90 -23.21 28.72
C VAL A 61 -0.13 -22.12 28.43
N ASN A 62 0.07 -20.96 29.03
CA ASN A 62 -0.62 -19.74 28.62
C ASN A 62 -0.25 -19.47 27.16
N LEU A 63 -1.03 -20.00 26.22
CA LEU A 63 -1.19 -19.43 24.89
C LEU A 63 -2.06 -18.17 25.05
N ALA A 64 -1.51 -17.16 25.71
CA ALA A 64 -1.94 -15.79 25.53
C ALA A 64 -1.37 -15.34 24.17
N GLY A 65 -1.92 -15.88 23.08
CA GLY A 65 -1.75 -15.29 21.77
C GLY A 65 -2.59 -14.02 21.74
N ASP A 66 -1.97 -12.90 21.38
CA ASP A 66 -2.59 -11.58 21.25
C ASP A 66 -3.84 -11.68 20.36
N GLN A 67 -5.02 -11.80 20.96
CA GLN A 67 -6.27 -11.82 20.22
C GLN A 67 -6.58 -10.39 19.76
N GLN A 68 -6.64 -10.19 18.44
CA GLN A 68 -7.03 -8.93 17.84
C GLN A 68 -8.41 -8.51 18.33
N ARG A 69 -8.50 -7.31 18.92
CA ARG A 69 -9.76 -6.67 19.29
C ARG A 69 -10.12 -5.64 18.21
N PRO A 70 -11.20 -5.85 17.43
CA PRO A 70 -11.75 -4.80 16.59
C PRO A 70 -12.05 -3.57 17.43
N ILE A 71 -11.69 -2.37 16.97
CA ILE A 71 -11.96 -1.13 17.70
C ILE A 71 -13.46 -0.72 17.57
N THR A 72 -14.20 -1.31 16.63
CA THR A 72 -15.60 -0.95 16.33
C THR A 72 -16.63 -1.95 16.87
N ASN A 73 -17.78 -1.45 17.35
CA ASN A 73 -18.92 -2.21 17.86
C ASN A 73 -19.63 -3.08 16.79
N ASP A 74 -20.33 -4.13 17.25
CA ASP A 74 -21.04 -5.20 16.51
C ASP A 74 -22.14 -4.77 15.49
N GLU A 75 -22.28 -3.48 15.14
CA GLU A 75 -23.27 -2.99 14.15
C GLU A 75 -22.83 -3.19 12.68
N ALA A 76 -21.64 -3.75 12.44
CA ALA A 76 -20.99 -3.82 11.13
C ALA A 76 -21.73 -4.63 10.04
N VAL A 77 -22.72 -5.45 10.38
CA VAL A 77 -23.34 -6.40 9.44
C VAL A 77 -24.31 -5.73 8.44
N LEU A 78 -24.73 -4.47 8.68
CA LEU A 78 -25.67 -3.73 7.82
C LEU A 78 -25.10 -2.43 7.25
N ALA A 79 -23.84 -2.10 7.51
CA ALA A 79 -23.24 -0.87 7.03
C ALA A 79 -23.00 -0.94 5.51
N THR A 80 -23.52 0.06 4.78
CA THR A 80 -23.20 0.31 3.37
C THR A 80 -22.23 1.47 3.24
N TYR A 81 -21.36 1.40 2.26
CA TYR A 81 -20.31 2.35 1.96
C TYR A 81 -20.53 2.94 0.57
N HIS A 82 -20.37 4.25 0.43
CA HIS A 82 -20.45 4.95 -0.84
C HIS A 82 -19.06 5.00 -1.46
N ILE A 83 -18.86 4.29 -2.57
CA ILE A 83 -17.55 4.23 -3.25
C ILE A 83 -17.60 4.91 -4.62
N GLU A 84 -16.45 5.41 -5.07
CA GLU A 84 -16.21 5.92 -6.42
C GLU A 84 -15.15 5.06 -7.12
N LEU A 85 -15.50 4.51 -8.29
CA LEU A 85 -14.66 3.56 -9.05
C LEU A 85 -13.93 4.19 -10.23
N SER A 86 -14.44 5.33 -10.67
CA SER A 86 -13.86 6.21 -11.68
C SER A 86 -14.52 7.58 -11.54
N PRO A 87 -13.97 8.66 -12.12
CA PRO A 87 -14.52 10.00 -11.93
C PRO A 87 -16.03 10.08 -12.22
N GLY A 88 -16.81 10.36 -11.18
CA GLY A 88 -18.27 10.48 -11.22
C GLY A 88 -19.05 9.16 -11.21
N ASN A 89 -18.39 8.00 -11.27
CA ASN A 89 -19.02 6.68 -11.21
C ASN A 89 -19.03 6.18 -9.76
N THR A 90 -20.17 6.38 -9.08
CA THR A 90 -20.32 6.02 -7.67
C THR A 90 -21.42 4.98 -7.46
N ARG A 91 -21.28 4.16 -6.41
CA ARG A 91 -22.32 3.23 -5.96
C ARG A 91 -22.22 2.95 -4.47
N TRP A 92 -23.34 2.56 -3.88
CA TRP A 92 -23.37 2.01 -2.52
C TRP A 92 -23.05 0.51 -2.58
N VAL A 93 -22.21 0.05 -1.67
CA VAL A 93 -21.76 -1.34 -1.55
C VAL A 93 -21.71 -1.77 -0.09
N THR A 94 -21.85 -3.05 0.17
CA THR A 94 -21.56 -3.66 1.48
C THR A 94 -20.05 -3.78 1.70
N GLU A 95 -19.62 -4.01 2.95
CA GLU A 95 -18.19 -4.26 3.25
C GLU A 95 -17.63 -5.45 2.46
N ASN A 96 -18.42 -6.52 2.30
CA ASN A 96 -18.02 -7.70 1.53
C ASN A 96 -17.80 -7.39 0.05
N GLU A 97 -18.64 -6.54 -0.54
CA GLU A 97 -18.49 -6.07 -1.93
C GLU A 97 -17.27 -5.16 -2.08
N LYS A 98 -16.97 -4.28 -1.11
CA LYS A 98 -15.71 -3.51 -1.11
C LYS A 98 -14.49 -4.43 -1.19
N TRP A 99 -14.44 -5.45 -0.34
CA TRP A 99 -13.31 -6.38 -0.32
C TRP A 99 -13.28 -7.30 -1.54
N ALA A 100 -14.43 -7.61 -2.15
CA ALA A 100 -14.47 -8.33 -3.42
C ALA A 100 -13.80 -7.51 -4.53
N LEU A 101 -14.09 -6.21 -4.61
CA LEU A 101 -13.44 -5.30 -5.58
C LEU A 101 -11.93 -5.24 -5.38
N ARG A 102 -11.44 -5.07 -4.14
CA ARG A 102 -10.00 -5.08 -3.85
C ARG A 102 -9.33 -6.41 -4.27
N ARG A 103 -9.98 -7.54 -4.01
CA ARG A 103 -9.48 -8.87 -4.43
C ARG A 103 -9.46 -9.07 -5.95
N GLU A 104 -10.29 -8.34 -6.69
CA GLU A 104 -10.28 -8.29 -8.15
C GLU A 104 -9.27 -7.27 -8.71
N GLY A 105 -8.50 -6.60 -7.84
CA GLY A 105 -7.56 -5.55 -8.23
C GLY A 105 -8.24 -4.23 -8.62
N ILE A 106 -9.49 -4.02 -8.20
CA ILE A 106 -10.25 -2.81 -8.48
C ILE A 106 -10.12 -1.86 -7.29
N ASN A 107 -9.40 -0.77 -7.52
CA ASN A 107 -9.23 0.32 -6.57
C ASN A 107 -10.43 1.29 -6.59
N PHE A 108 -10.66 1.97 -5.48
CA PHE A 108 -11.76 2.92 -5.32
C PHE A 108 -11.45 3.96 -4.25
N PHE A 109 -12.10 5.12 -4.34
CA PHE A 109 -12.27 5.97 -3.17
C PHE A 109 -13.47 5.46 -2.36
N ASP A 110 -13.33 5.38 -1.05
CA ASP A 110 -14.48 5.36 -0.16
C ASP A 110 -14.83 6.81 0.20
N ILE A 111 -15.93 7.30 -0.36
CA ILE A 111 -16.41 8.68 -0.21
C ILE A 111 -17.55 8.78 0.81
N THR A 112 -17.79 7.74 1.61
CA THR A 112 -18.91 7.69 2.57
C THR A 112 -18.97 8.91 3.47
N ASP A 113 -17.83 9.31 4.05
CA ASP A 113 -17.73 10.45 4.97
C ASP A 113 -17.48 11.78 4.24
N HIS A 114 -17.16 11.73 2.94
CA HIS A 114 -16.75 12.87 2.14
C HIS A 114 -17.38 12.86 0.72
N PRO A 115 -18.72 12.80 0.60
CA PRO A 115 -19.39 12.62 -0.70
C PRO A 115 -19.20 13.82 -1.66
N ASP A 116 -18.97 15.01 -1.10
CA ASP A 116 -18.73 16.24 -1.86
C ASP A 116 -17.22 16.52 -2.09
N PHE A 117 -16.34 15.58 -1.76
CA PHE A 117 -14.89 15.76 -1.89
C PHE A 117 -14.48 16.00 -3.34
N GLY A 118 -13.74 17.08 -3.58
CA GLY A 118 -13.37 17.54 -4.92
C GLY A 118 -14.52 18.17 -5.71
N ALA A 119 -15.79 18.08 -5.25
CA ALA A 119 -16.90 18.80 -5.86
C ALA A 119 -16.84 20.30 -5.52
N THR A 120 -16.38 20.65 -4.30
CA THR A 120 -16.30 22.03 -3.82
C THR A 120 -15.27 22.84 -4.61
N LEU A 121 -14.07 22.32 -4.86
CA LEU A 121 -13.07 23.04 -5.65
C LEU A 121 -13.47 23.14 -7.12
N ASN A 122 -14.09 22.12 -7.72
CA ASN A 122 -14.62 22.23 -9.08
C ASN A 122 -15.71 23.31 -9.19
N ALA A 123 -16.59 23.43 -8.19
CA ALA A 123 -17.58 24.51 -8.11
C ALA A 123 -16.95 25.88 -7.84
N VAL A 124 -15.90 25.97 -7.00
CA VAL A 124 -15.17 27.21 -6.72
C VAL A 124 -14.28 27.65 -7.88
N ILE A 125 -13.68 26.72 -8.64
CA ILE A 125 -12.97 27.00 -9.91
C ILE A 125 -13.97 27.48 -10.97
N ALA A 126 -15.18 26.93 -11.00
CA ALA A 126 -16.24 27.39 -11.90
C ALA A 126 -16.81 28.77 -11.49
N ALA A 127 -16.81 29.11 -10.20
CA ALA A 127 -17.40 30.35 -9.66
C ALA A 127 -16.38 31.48 -9.37
N GLY A 128 -15.08 31.20 -9.42
CA GLY A 128 -13.99 32.15 -9.13
C GLY A 128 -12.96 32.22 -10.27
N PRO A 129 -11.96 33.12 -10.19
CA PRO A 129 -10.86 33.11 -11.14
C PRO A 129 -10.10 31.77 -11.03
N PRO A 130 -9.72 31.14 -12.15
CA PRO A 130 -9.04 29.85 -12.11
C PRO A 130 -7.79 29.93 -11.23
N LYS A 131 -7.63 28.96 -10.32
CA LYS A 131 -6.39 28.80 -9.54
C LYS A 131 -5.23 28.79 -10.54
N LYS A 132 -4.25 29.68 -10.39
CA LYS A 132 -3.07 29.69 -11.25
C LYS A 132 -2.39 28.32 -11.13
N LYS A 133 -2.13 27.69 -12.27
CA LYS A 133 -1.35 26.44 -12.32
C LYS A 133 0.01 26.69 -11.70
N VAL A 134 0.45 25.78 -10.83
CA VAL A 134 1.78 25.85 -10.23
C VAL A 134 2.83 25.66 -11.33
N VAL A 135 3.87 26.49 -11.30
CA VAL A 135 5.00 26.39 -12.23
C VAL A 135 6.20 25.86 -11.47
N PHE A 136 6.77 24.75 -11.94
CA PHE A 136 7.92 24.11 -11.32
C PHE A 136 9.24 24.57 -11.94
N PRO A 137 10.36 24.50 -11.20
CA PRO A 137 11.68 24.83 -11.74
C PRO A 137 12.00 24.03 -13.00
N LYS A 138 12.66 24.68 -13.98
CA LYS A 138 13.02 24.03 -15.24
C LYS A 138 14.07 22.93 -15.06
N LYS A 139 14.91 23.03 -14.04
CA LYS A 139 15.95 22.07 -13.64
C LYS A 139 16.22 22.19 -12.13
N PRO A 140 16.76 21.15 -11.49
CA PRO A 140 17.28 21.27 -10.12
C PRO A 140 18.44 22.27 -10.04
N ALA A 141 18.56 22.97 -8.91
CA ALA A 141 19.50 24.08 -8.73
C ALA A 141 20.35 24.00 -7.44
N TYR A 142 20.11 23.02 -6.57
CA TYR A 142 20.73 22.90 -5.25
C TYR A 142 21.63 21.66 -5.13
N GLN A 143 22.23 21.20 -6.23
CA GLN A 143 23.13 20.04 -6.28
C GLN A 143 24.25 20.13 -5.23
N ASP A 144 24.88 21.29 -5.10
CA ASP A 144 26.01 21.54 -4.19
C ASP A 144 25.62 21.41 -2.71
N ILE A 145 24.33 21.47 -2.39
CA ILE A 145 23.82 21.28 -1.03
C ILE A 145 23.22 19.89 -0.85
N VAL A 146 22.43 19.43 -1.82
CA VAL A 146 21.73 18.14 -1.73
C VAL A 146 22.72 16.98 -1.80
N LYS A 147 23.68 16.97 -2.74
CA LYS A 147 24.61 15.84 -2.93
C LYS A 147 25.43 15.53 -1.65
N PRO A 148 25.96 16.52 -0.91
CA PRO A 148 26.59 16.26 0.39
C PRO A 148 25.65 15.65 1.44
N LEU A 149 24.37 16.04 1.47
CA LEU A 149 23.40 15.45 2.40
C LEU A 149 23.13 13.97 2.08
N LEU A 150 23.18 13.57 0.80
CA LEU A 150 23.01 12.17 0.39
C LEU A 150 24.10 11.23 0.94
N ALA A 151 25.25 11.75 1.36
CA ALA A 151 26.27 10.94 2.03
C ALA A 151 25.84 10.48 3.43
N ASN A 152 24.82 11.10 4.01
CA ASN A 152 24.34 10.78 5.36
C ASN A 152 23.17 9.78 5.36
N LEU A 153 22.74 9.28 4.19
CA LEU A 153 21.70 8.25 4.10
C LEU A 153 22.19 6.93 4.73
N SER A 154 21.29 6.20 5.37
CA SER A 154 21.61 4.99 6.13
C SER A 154 20.65 3.84 5.82
N LYS A 155 21.15 2.81 5.14
CA LYS A 155 20.40 1.55 4.94
C LYS A 155 20.03 0.90 6.27
N SER A 156 20.93 0.94 7.26
CA SER A 156 20.66 0.37 8.58
C SER A 156 19.52 1.10 9.30
N HIS A 157 19.32 2.40 9.04
CA HIS A 157 18.18 3.12 9.60
C HIS A 157 16.86 2.69 8.92
N LEU A 158 16.86 2.52 7.60
CA LEU A 158 15.71 1.95 6.88
C LEU A 158 15.38 0.56 7.41
N GLU A 159 16.36 -0.35 7.46
CA GLU A 159 16.22 -1.74 7.88
C GLU A 159 15.68 -1.85 9.30
N LYS A 160 16.30 -1.19 10.28
CA LYS A 160 15.86 -1.27 11.69
C LYS A 160 14.45 -0.74 11.92
N ASN A 161 14.10 0.37 11.26
CA ASN A 161 12.76 0.92 11.39
C ASN A 161 11.74 0.03 10.70
N LEU A 162 12.08 -0.53 9.54
CA LEU A 162 11.19 -1.44 8.82
C LEU A 162 10.98 -2.73 9.60
N GLU A 163 12.04 -3.35 10.13
CA GLU A 163 11.96 -4.53 11.02
C GLU A 163 11.00 -4.29 12.19
N LYS A 164 11.10 -3.12 12.83
CA LYS A 164 10.17 -2.78 13.91
C LYS A 164 8.75 -2.56 13.40
N PHE A 165 8.58 -1.90 12.26
CA PHE A 165 7.28 -1.54 11.70
C PHE A 165 6.52 -2.76 11.13
N THR A 166 7.22 -3.76 10.63
CA THR A 166 6.64 -5.04 10.17
C THR A 166 6.51 -6.06 11.31
N SER A 167 6.97 -5.73 12.53
CA SER A 167 6.82 -6.61 13.71
C SER A 167 5.40 -6.60 14.30
N PHE A 168 4.59 -5.58 13.99
CA PHE A 168 3.18 -5.56 14.33
C PHE A 168 2.46 -6.64 13.53
N HIS A 169 1.57 -7.42 14.16
CA HIS A 169 0.84 -8.52 13.49
C HIS A 169 0.17 -8.05 12.19
N THR A 170 -0.46 -6.88 12.25
CA THR A 170 -1.01 -6.13 11.11
C THR A 170 -0.96 -4.65 11.46
N ARG A 171 -0.99 -3.76 10.46
CA ARG A 171 -1.22 -2.33 10.67
C ARG A 171 -2.58 -1.88 10.17
N TYR A 172 -3.53 -2.82 10.04
CA TYR A 172 -4.89 -2.56 9.59
C TYR A 172 -5.56 -1.47 10.43
N TYR A 173 -6.13 -0.47 9.78
CA TYR A 173 -6.56 0.79 10.40
C TYR A 173 -7.64 0.65 11.49
N LYS A 174 -8.49 -0.39 11.43
CA LYS A 174 -9.51 -0.72 12.46
C LYS A 174 -9.00 -1.64 13.59
N SER A 175 -7.72 -1.99 13.59
CA SER A 175 -7.11 -2.88 14.57
C SER A 175 -6.39 -2.12 15.67
N ASP A 176 -6.32 -2.70 16.87
CA ASP A 176 -5.49 -2.14 17.94
C ASP A 176 -4.00 -2.10 17.57
N TRP A 177 -3.54 -3.06 16.78
CA TRP A 177 -2.18 -3.05 16.22
C TRP A 177 -1.93 -1.86 15.30
N GLY A 178 -2.90 -1.50 14.45
CA GLY A 178 -2.84 -0.30 13.62
C GLY A 178 -2.76 0.98 14.46
N ARG A 179 -3.54 1.07 15.55
CA ARG A 179 -3.41 2.17 16.52
C ARG A 179 -2.00 2.22 17.12
N GLN A 180 -1.51 1.10 17.65
CA GLN A 180 -0.17 1.00 18.25
C GLN A 180 0.95 1.32 17.26
N SER A 181 0.83 0.89 15.99
CA SER A 181 1.82 1.18 14.95
C SER A 181 1.88 2.67 14.66
N SER A 182 0.74 3.37 14.59
CA SER A 182 0.72 4.83 14.41
C SER A 182 1.29 5.59 15.61
N GLU A 183 1.01 5.15 16.83
CA GLU A 183 1.59 5.75 18.04
C GLU A 183 3.11 5.57 18.08
N TRP A 184 3.60 4.38 17.72
CA TRP A 184 5.04 4.11 17.59
C TRP A 184 5.68 4.99 16.52
N LEU A 185 5.07 5.09 15.34
CA LEU A 185 5.60 5.86 14.22
C LEU A 185 5.66 7.36 14.56
N LEU A 186 4.63 7.92 15.20
CA LEU A 186 4.67 9.31 15.68
C LEU A 186 5.82 9.51 16.67
N GLY A 187 6.00 8.58 17.61
CA GLY A 187 7.12 8.61 18.55
C GLY A 187 8.47 8.61 17.83
N LYS A 188 8.62 7.80 16.79
CA LYS A 188 9.86 7.72 16.01
C LYS A 188 10.13 8.99 15.18
N VAL A 189 9.09 9.60 14.62
CA VAL A 189 9.19 10.89 13.93
C VAL A 189 9.59 12.00 14.90
N GLN A 190 9.00 12.03 16.10
CA GLN A 190 9.35 13.00 17.14
C GLN A 190 10.78 12.80 17.68
N GLU A 191 11.20 11.55 17.87
CA GLU A 191 12.59 11.20 18.21
C GLU A 191 13.56 11.70 17.14
N THR A 192 13.26 11.46 15.85
CA THR A 192 14.05 11.94 14.71
C THR A 192 14.21 13.47 14.74
N ILE A 193 13.13 14.21 15.01
CA ILE A 193 13.15 15.67 15.13
C ILE A 193 14.02 16.12 16.31
N LYS A 194 13.92 15.43 17.45
CA LYS A 194 14.68 15.72 18.67
C LYS A 194 16.17 15.45 18.49
N GLU A 195 16.55 14.32 17.90
CA GLU A 195 17.94 13.96 17.61
C GLU A 195 18.62 14.97 16.68
N ALA A 196 17.86 15.57 15.76
CA ALA A 196 18.33 16.66 14.92
C ALA A 196 18.43 18.03 15.65
N GLY A 197 17.99 18.13 16.91
CA GLY A 197 17.90 19.38 17.65
C GLY A 197 16.89 20.38 17.06
N ALA A 198 15.90 19.88 16.32
CA ALA A 198 14.94 20.69 15.56
C ALA A 198 13.59 20.88 16.26
N GLU A 199 13.41 20.34 17.46
CA GLU A 199 12.16 20.34 18.25
C GLU A 199 11.58 21.73 18.53
N LYS A 200 12.40 22.78 18.48
CA LYS A 200 11.95 24.17 18.60
C LYS A 200 11.21 24.68 17.35
N TYR A 201 11.50 24.11 16.18
CA TYR A 201 11.06 24.63 14.89
C TYR A 201 10.14 23.66 14.14
N VAL A 202 10.31 22.36 14.35
CA VAL A 202 9.61 21.30 13.62
C VAL A 202 8.66 20.59 14.57
N THR A 203 7.44 20.33 14.11
CA THR A 203 6.41 19.65 14.92
C THR A 203 5.88 18.43 14.20
N ALA A 204 5.66 17.33 14.91
CA ALA A 204 4.92 16.18 14.40
C ALA A 204 3.73 15.86 15.31
N LYS A 205 2.55 15.67 14.70
CA LYS A 205 1.28 15.46 15.40
C LYS A 205 0.39 14.46 14.66
N HIS A 206 -0.48 13.79 15.41
CA HIS A 206 -1.58 13.05 14.83
C HIS A 206 -2.62 13.99 14.20
N PHE A 207 -3.08 13.64 13.01
CA PHE A 207 -4.38 14.02 12.47
C PHE A 207 -5.37 12.91 12.83
N LYS A 208 -6.38 13.24 13.65
CA LYS A 208 -7.23 12.24 14.30
C LYS A 208 -8.32 11.70 13.39
N HIS A 209 -8.57 10.40 13.49
CA HIS A 209 -9.61 9.69 12.76
C HIS A 209 -10.52 8.87 13.69
N PRO A 210 -11.77 8.55 13.28
CA PRO A 210 -12.72 7.83 14.13
C PRO A 210 -12.45 6.32 14.26
N TRP A 211 -11.51 5.75 13.50
CA TRP A 211 -11.22 4.31 13.46
C TRP A 211 -10.04 3.85 14.35
N GLY A 212 -9.39 4.77 15.06
CA GLY A 212 -8.35 4.48 16.05
C GLY A 212 -6.93 4.75 15.55
N GLN A 213 -6.54 4.23 14.38
CA GLN A 213 -5.27 4.60 13.75
C GLN A 213 -5.34 6.04 13.21
N ASN A 214 -4.35 6.88 13.56
CA ASN A 214 -4.33 8.29 13.19
C ASN A 214 -3.26 8.55 12.12
N SER A 215 -3.54 9.41 11.14
CA SER A 215 -2.48 9.89 10.25
C SER A 215 -1.48 10.76 11.03
N ILE A 216 -0.25 10.88 10.54
CA ILE A 216 0.80 11.73 11.15
C ILE A 216 1.18 12.82 10.16
N ILE A 217 1.31 14.06 10.66
CA ILE A 217 1.83 15.19 9.89
C ILE A 217 3.02 15.77 10.66
N ALA A 218 4.20 15.70 10.05
CA ALA A 218 5.39 16.43 10.48
C ALA A 218 5.57 17.69 9.63
N THR A 219 5.56 18.86 10.25
CA THR A 219 5.64 20.16 9.59
C THR A 219 6.96 20.85 9.90
N ILE A 220 7.69 21.24 8.85
CA ILE A 220 8.85 22.12 8.89
C ILE A 220 8.40 23.49 8.33
N PRO A 221 8.15 24.50 9.19
CA PRO A 221 7.57 25.77 8.78
C PRO A 221 8.51 26.59 7.89
N GLY A 222 8.04 26.95 6.69
CA GLY A 222 8.67 27.92 5.80
C GLY A 222 8.34 29.36 6.15
N LYS A 223 8.82 30.30 5.33
CA LYS A 223 8.48 31.74 5.47
C LYS A 223 7.08 32.08 4.94
N THR A 224 6.47 31.18 4.18
CA THR A 224 5.16 31.36 3.55
C THR A 224 4.24 30.20 3.89
N ASN A 225 2.95 30.36 3.57
CA ASN A 225 1.95 29.31 3.67
C ASN A 225 1.95 28.35 2.45
N GLN A 226 2.89 28.50 1.50
CA GLN A 226 3.05 27.58 0.38
C GLN A 226 3.60 26.26 0.91
N THR A 227 2.90 25.16 0.67
CA THR A 227 3.24 23.84 1.24
C THR A 227 3.69 22.87 0.17
N VAL A 228 4.78 22.15 0.42
CA VAL A 228 5.21 20.97 -0.33
C VAL A 228 5.00 19.77 0.58
N VAL A 229 4.24 18.78 0.10
CA VAL A 229 3.87 17.57 0.84
C VAL A 229 4.65 16.38 0.30
N ILE A 230 5.17 15.57 1.20
CA ILE A 230 5.76 14.26 0.95
C ILE A 230 4.90 13.25 1.72
N GLY A 231 4.43 12.21 1.07
CA GLY A 231 3.47 11.26 1.63
C GLY A 231 3.85 9.81 1.41
N ALA A 232 3.39 8.97 2.34
CA ALA A 232 3.39 7.51 2.31
C ALA A 232 2.21 7.04 3.18
N HIS A 233 1.71 5.82 3.03
CA HIS A 233 0.71 5.29 3.97
C HIS A 233 1.35 4.34 4.99
N GLN A 234 0.73 4.24 6.17
CA GLN A 234 1.31 3.50 7.31
C GLN A 234 0.50 2.24 7.68
N ASP A 235 -0.68 2.06 7.10
CA ASP A 235 -1.46 0.85 7.30
C ASP A 235 -0.92 -0.32 6.47
N SER A 236 -1.54 -1.47 6.65
CA SER A 236 -1.35 -2.67 5.83
C SER A 236 -2.61 -3.51 5.93
N ILE A 237 -2.88 -4.33 4.92
CA ILE A 237 -4.02 -5.22 4.90
C ILE A 237 -3.64 -6.66 4.54
N ASN A 238 -4.48 -7.59 4.99
CA ASN A 238 -4.54 -8.92 4.40
C ASN A 238 -5.91 -9.07 3.72
N LEU A 239 -5.96 -9.16 2.38
CA LEU A 239 -7.24 -9.13 1.64
C LEU A 239 -8.16 -10.35 1.90
N PHE A 240 -7.63 -11.42 2.48
CA PHE A 240 -8.44 -12.60 2.80
C PHE A 240 -9.21 -12.42 4.11
N LEU A 241 -8.54 -11.96 5.17
CA LEU A 241 -9.17 -11.62 6.46
C LEU A 241 -8.44 -10.42 7.09
N PRO A 242 -8.83 -9.17 6.72
CA PRO A 242 -8.14 -7.94 7.13
C PRO A 242 -7.97 -7.77 8.63
N SER A 243 -8.95 -8.27 9.40
CA SER A 243 -9.01 -8.12 10.85
C SER A 243 -8.50 -9.34 11.63
N VAL A 244 -7.84 -10.31 10.97
CA VAL A 244 -7.41 -11.56 11.64
C VAL A 244 -6.02 -11.99 11.19
N LEU A 245 -5.77 -12.01 9.89
CA LEU A 245 -4.52 -12.51 9.35
C LEU A 245 -3.41 -11.48 9.48
N ALA A 246 -2.19 -11.97 9.61
CA ALA A 246 -1.03 -11.09 9.62
C ALA A 246 -0.91 -10.36 8.28
N ALA A 247 -0.46 -9.11 8.37
CA ALA A 247 -0.14 -8.26 7.22
C ALA A 247 1.13 -7.50 7.56
N PRO A 248 2.32 -8.13 7.41
CA PRO A 248 3.57 -7.46 7.75
C PRO A 248 3.77 -6.20 6.92
N GLY A 249 3.28 -6.14 5.67
CA GLY A 249 3.24 -4.92 4.85
C GLY A 249 4.63 -4.32 4.68
N ALA A 250 5.62 -5.13 4.29
CA ALA A 250 7.01 -4.69 4.28
C ALA A 250 7.27 -3.75 3.11
N ASP A 251 6.82 -4.13 1.92
CA ASP A 251 6.86 -3.27 0.75
C ASP A 251 5.71 -2.26 0.77
N ASP A 252 4.50 -2.74 1.05
CA ASP A 252 3.22 -2.02 0.97
C ASP A 252 2.61 -1.72 2.37
N ASP A 253 2.74 -0.50 2.89
CA ASP A 253 3.72 0.53 2.49
C ASP A 253 4.73 0.80 3.61
N GLY A 254 5.23 -0.29 4.19
CA GLY A 254 6.33 -0.22 5.14
C GLY A 254 7.55 0.47 4.53
N SER A 255 7.83 0.18 3.27
CA SER A 255 9.00 0.67 2.55
C SER A 255 8.92 2.18 2.29
N GLY A 256 7.80 2.71 1.77
CA GLY A 256 7.58 4.14 1.56
C GLY A 256 7.55 4.91 2.87
N THR A 257 6.90 4.35 3.91
CA THR A 257 6.88 4.91 5.27
C THR A 257 8.29 5.18 5.80
N VAL A 258 9.20 4.19 5.72
CA VAL A 258 10.57 4.37 6.23
C VAL A 258 11.46 5.18 5.28
N THR A 259 11.17 5.16 3.98
CA THR A 259 11.83 6.01 2.98
C THR A 259 11.62 7.49 3.29
N ILE A 260 10.38 7.93 3.53
CA ILE A 260 10.10 9.34 3.83
C ILE A 260 10.57 9.73 5.24
N LEU A 261 10.62 8.78 6.18
CA LEU A 261 11.22 8.97 7.51
C LEU A 261 12.73 9.22 7.42
N GLU A 262 13.45 8.47 6.58
CA GLU A 262 14.88 8.66 6.35
C GLU A 262 15.16 9.99 5.62
N ALA A 263 14.32 10.36 4.65
CA ALA A 263 14.40 11.67 4.01
C ALA A 263 14.20 12.81 5.03
N LEU A 264 13.24 12.68 5.95
CA LEU A 264 13.04 13.63 7.05
C LEU A 264 14.27 13.69 7.97
N ARG A 265 14.83 12.55 8.37
CA ARG A 265 16.03 12.51 9.23
C ARG A 265 17.20 13.27 8.62
N VAL A 266 17.40 13.12 7.31
CA VAL A 266 18.54 13.71 6.61
C VAL A 266 18.31 15.17 6.26
N ILE A 267 17.09 15.57 5.86
CA ILE A 267 16.81 16.98 5.53
C ILE A 267 16.98 17.89 6.75
N LEU A 268 16.69 17.38 7.95
CA LEU A 268 16.87 18.09 9.22
C LEU A 268 18.34 18.33 9.60
N GLN A 269 19.30 17.76 8.87
CA GLN A 269 20.73 18.09 9.03
C GLN A 269 21.10 19.38 8.29
N SER A 270 20.25 19.86 7.38
CA SER A 270 20.45 21.17 6.75
C SER A 270 20.12 22.29 7.74
N LYS A 271 21.15 23.08 8.06
CA LYS A 271 21.01 24.27 8.91
C LYS A 271 20.03 25.29 8.32
N ASP A 272 19.88 25.36 7.00
CA ASP A 272 19.01 26.34 6.37
C ASP A 272 17.54 25.92 6.42
N ILE A 273 17.27 24.61 6.37
CA ILE A 273 15.95 24.02 6.62
C ILE A 273 15.55 24.24 8.08
N VAL A 274 16.37 23.79 9.04
CA VAL A 274 16.04 23.88 10.47
C VAL A 274 15.89 25.32 10.95
N LYS A 275 16.65 26.27 10.39
CA LYS A 275 16.54 27.70 10.73
C LYS A 275 15.45 28.44 9.96
N GLY A 276 14.60 27.74 9.19
CA GLY A 276 13.48 28.34 8.47
C GLY A 276 13.91 29.32 7.37
N LYS A 277 15.06 29.11 6.73
CA LYS A 277 15.52 30.00 5.64
C LYS A 277 14.80 29.74 4.32
N HIS A 278 14.23 28.56 4.14
CA HIS A 278 13.40 28.21 2.98
C HIS A 278 12.07 28.98 2.95
N PRO A 279 11.60 29.44 1.77
CA PRO A 279 10.31 30.09 1.60
C PRO A 279 9.12 29.14 1.88
N ASN A 280 9.20 27.89 1.43
CA ASN A 280 8.05 26.99 1.41
C ASN A 280 8.06 26.06 2.63
N THR A 281 6.88 25.83 3.20
CA THR A 281 6.68 24.87 4.28
C THR A 281 6.76 23.46 3.72
N LEU A 282 7.50 22.58 4.41
CA LEU A 282 7.51 21.15 4.10
C LEU A 282 6.60 20.41 5.08
N GLU A 283 5.84 19.45 4.55
CA GLU A 283 5.10 18.51 5.37
C GLU A 283 5.39 17.07 4.94
N PHE A 284 5.67 16.21 5.92
CA PHE A 284 5.80 14.76 5.73
C PHE A 284 4.59 14.10 6.36
N HIS A 285 3.84 13.36 5.55
CA HIS A 285 2.56 12.76 5.90
C HIS A 285 2.68 11.24 5.91
N TRP A 286 2.16 10.61 6.95
CA TRP A 286 1.92 9.17 7.00
C TRP A 286 0.43 8.92 7.11
N TYR A 287 -0.19 8.48 6.02
CA TYR A 287 -1.64 8.36 5.91
C TYR A 287 -2.14 7.07 6.55
N SER A 288 -3.17 7.16 7.38
CA SER A 288 -3.92 5.99 7.86
C SER A 288 -4.97 5.58 6.84
N ALA A 289 -5.29 4.29 6.78
CA ALA A 289 -6.45 3.77 6.07
C ALA A 289 -6.45 4.05 4.56
N GLU A 290 -5.30 3.98 3.90
CA GLU A 290 -5.19 3.92 2.43
C GLU A 290 -6.01 2.72 1.94
N GLU A 291 -5.79 1.57 2.59
CA GLU A 291 -6.31 0.26 2.20
C GLU A 291 -7.84 0.18 2.30
N GLY A 292 -8.41 1.06 3.13
CA GLY A 292 -9.84 1.23 3.32
C GLY A 292 -10.54 1.99 2.19
N GLY A 293 -9.79 2.51 1.21
CA GLY A 293 -10.27 3.36 0.12
C GLY A 293 -9.83 4.82 0.30
N LEU A 294 -8.55 5.06 0.58
CA LEU A 294 -7.91 6.38 0.69
C LEU A 294 -8.46 7.26 1.82
N LEU A 295 -8.97 6.68 2.91
CA LEU A 295 -9.75 7.38 3.92
C LEU A 295 -8.96 8.49 4.63
N GLY A 296 -7.72 8.22 5.06
CA GLY A 296 -6.93 9.18 5.82
C GLY A 296 -6.41 10.35 4.98
N SER A 297 -5.94 10.09 3.76
CA SER A 297 -5.51 11.17 2.85
C SER A 297 -6.70 11.99 2.38
N GLN A 298 -7.85 11.37 2.10
CA GLN A 298 -9.09 12.10 1.78
C GLN A 298 -9.49 13.05 2.92
N ALA A 299 -9.48 12.60 4.16
CA ALA A 299 -9.82 13.45 5.31
C ALA A 299 -8.89 14.67 5.43
N ILE A 300 -7.59 14.48 5.25
CA ILE A 300 -6.60 15.57 5.27
C ILE A 300 -6.82 16.53 4.11
N PHE A 301 -6.92 16.04 2.87
CA PHE A 301 -7.06 16.90 1.71
C PHE A 301 -8.43 17.56 1.60
N SER A 302 -9.49 16.94 2.16
CA SER A 302 -10.80 17.57 2.35
C SER A 302 -10.72 18.74 3.34
N ALA A 303 -10.00 18.57 4.46
CA ALA A 303 -9.75 19.66 5.39
C ALA A 303 -8.92 20.78 4.73
N TYR A 304 -7.89 20.42 3.95
CA TYR A 304 -7.06 21.40 3.25
C TYR A 304 -7.83 22.18 2.19
N GLU A 305 -8.72 21.51 1.46
CA GLU A 305 -9.65 22.13 0.51
C GLU A 305 -10.55 23.15 1.21
N LYS A 306 -11.19 22.76 2.33
CA LYS A 306 -12.05 23.62 3.15
C LYS A 306 -11.31 24.84 3.71
N ASP A 307 -10.09 24.61 4.19
CA ASP A 307 -9.22 25.66 4.74
C ASP A 307 -8.50 26.48 3.65
N ARG A 308 -8.73 26.15 2.36
CA ARG A 308 -8.09 26.78 1.20
C ARG A 308 -6.57 26.82 1.30
N ARG A 309 -5.96 25.75 1.81
CA ARG A 309 -4.50 25.60 1.92
C ARG A 309 -3.83 25.75 0.55
N ASP A 310 -2.66 26.38 0.51
CA ASP A 310 -1.87 26.58 -0.71
C ASP A 310 -0.81 25.47 -0.88
N VAL A 311 -1.26 24.25 -1.18
CA VAL A 311 -0.36 23.14 -1.50
C VAL A 311 0.14 23.29 -2.94
N LYS A 312 1.47 23.35 -3.08
CA LYS A 312 2.16 23.54 -4.37
C LYS A 312 2.53 22.23 -5.04
N ALA A 313 2.84 21.21 -4.24
CA ALA A 313 3.18 19.89 -4.72
C ALA A 313 2.92 18.85 -3.64
N MET A 314 2.54 17.65 -4.07
CA MET A 314 2.49 16.46 -3.25
C MET A 314 3.22 15.32 -3.97
N LEU A 315 4.17 14.68 -3.31
CA LEU A 315 4.83 13.47 -3.80
C LEU A 315 4.41 12.29 -2.93
N GLN A 316 3.84 11.25 -3.54
CA GLN A 316 3.62 9.95 -2.90
C GLN A 316 4.83 9.05 -3.12
N GLN A 317 5.23 8.35 -2.04
CA GLN A 317 6.09 7.17 -2.05
C GLN A 317 5.24 6.02 -1.53
N ASP A 318 5.00 5.02 -2.37
CA ASP A 318 4.20 3.85 -2.03
C ASP A 318 4.78 2.67 -2.81
N MET A 319 5.27 1.67 -2.06
CA MET A 319 6.15 0.58 -2.53
C MET A 319 7.45 1.11 -3.13
N THR A 320 8.56 0.88 -2.43
CA THR A 320 9.88 1.45 -2.76
C THR A 320 11.01 0.43 -2.68
N GLY A 321 10.69 -0.85 -2.48
CA GLY A 321 11.66 -1.86 -2.07
C GLY A 321 11.87 -3.01 -3.03
N PHE A 322 10.87 -3.41 -3.83
CA PHE A 322 10.92 -4.65 -4.59
C PHE A 322 11.38 -4.47 -6.04
N ILE A 323 12.42 -5.21 -6.41
CA ILE A 323 13.01 -5.17 -7.76
C ILE A 323 13.01 -6.52 -8.47
N THR A 324 12.68 -7.60 -7.75
CA THR A 324 12.94 -8.98 -8.18
C THR A 324 12.31 -9.29 -9.53
N ARG A 325 11.02 -8.98 -9.72
CA ARG A 325 10.32 -9.26 -10.99
C ARG A 325 10.82 -8.42 -12.16
N THR A 326 11.31 -7.20 -11.91
CA THR A 326 11.96 -6.38 -12.94
C THR A 326 13.24 -7.05 -13.43
N ILE A 327 14.07 -7.52 -12.50
CA ILE A 327 15.34 -8.19 -12.83
C ILE A 327 15.10 -9.56 -13.49
N GLU A 328 14.12 -10.33 -13.02
CA GLU A 328 13.72 -11.61 -13.61
C GLU A 328 13.14 -11.46 -15.02
N ALA A 329 12.51 -10.31 -15.32
CA ALA A 329 12.07 -9.96 -16.67
C ALA A 329 13.23 -9.56 -17.61
N GLY A 330 14.48 -9.53 -17.12
CA GLY A 330 15.65 -9.13 -17.89
C GLY A 330 15.76 -7.63 -18.14
N LEU A 331 15.03 -6.82 -17.37
CA LEU A 331 15.03 -5.36 -17.46
C LEU A 331 16.02 -4.75 -16.46
N PRO A 332 16.59 -3.57 -16.77
CA PRO A 332 17.43 -2.87 -15.82
C PRO A 332 16.61 -2.37 -14.62
N GLU A 333 17.25 -2.34 -13.46
CA GLU A 333 16.70 -1.67 -12.28
C GLU A 333 16.35 -0.20 -12.61
N SER A 334 15.14 0.22 -12.23
CA SER A 334 14.63 1.56 -12.47
C SER A 334 13.51 1.85 -11.49
N VAL A 335 13.27 3.13 -11.18
CA VAL A 335 12.06 3.55 -10.44
C VAL A 335 10.89 3.74 -11.40
N GLY A 336 9.67 3.42 -10.98
CA GLY A 336 8.45 3.68 -11.74
C GLY A 336 7.90 5.08 -11.49
N VAL A 337 7.66 5.85 -12.53
CA VAL A 337 7.01 7.17 -12.46
C VAL A 337 5.59 7.04 -13.03
N ILE A 338 4.58 7.27 -12.18
CA ILE A 338 3.17 7.22 -12.60
C ILE A 338 2.84 8.45 -13.44
N VAL A 339 2.14 8.24 -14.56
CA VAL A 339 1.78 9.31 -15.51
C VAL A 339 0.27 9.52 -15.69
N ASP A 340 -0.57 8.69 -15.07
CA ASP A 340 -2.02 8.85 -15.02
C ASP A 340 -2.49 9.37 -13.65
N PHE A 341 -3.57 10.17 -13.62
CA PHE A 341 -4.13 10.78 -12.41
C PHE A 341 -3.16 11.60 -11.54
N VAL A 342 -2.18 12.25 -12.20
CA VAL A 342 -1.14 13.11 -11.59
C VAL A 342 -1.01 14.44 -12.34
N ASP A 343 -0.33 15.44 -11.76
CA ASP A 343 -0.01 16.69 -12.44
C ASP A 343 1.20 16.51 -13.38
N PRO A 344 1.05 16.72 -14.70
CA PRO A 344 2.11 16.44 -15.66
C PRO A 344 3.34 17.33 -15.48
N ASN A 345 3.20 18.58 -15.03
CA ASN A 345 4.35 19.46 -14.85
C ASN A 345 5.18 19.06 -13.62
N LEU A 346 4.51 18.62 -12.56
CA LEU A 346 5.16 18.05 -11.38
C LEU A 346 5.86 16.73 -11.73
N THR A 347 5.21 15.86 -12.49
CA THR A 347 5.81 14.61 -12.98
C THR A 347 7.05 14.86 -13.84
N GLU A 348 7.04 15.86 -14.72
CA GLU A 348 8.25 16.27 -15.46
C GLU A 348 9.37 16.76 -14.54
N PHE A 349 9.03 17.46 -13.47
CA PHE A 349 10.03 17.89 -12.48
C PHE A 349 10.61 16.70 -11.72
N ILE A 350 9.79 15.73 -11.32
CA ILE A 350 10.22 14.47 -10.67
C ILE A 350 11.21 13.71 -11.55
N LYS A 351 10.94 13.56 -12.86
CA LYS A 351 11.85 12.89 -13.80
C LYS A 351 13.25 13.55 -13.84
N LYS A 352 13.30 14.88 -13.74
CA LYS A 352 14.57 15.63 -13.67
C LYS A 352 15.28 15.43 -12.33
N ILE A 353 14.53 15.37 -11.23
CA ILE A 353 15.08 15.05 -9.91
C ILE A 353 15.72 13.65 -9.93
N ILE A 354 15.02 12.65 -10.48
CA ILE A 354 15.56 11.29 -10.58
C ILE A 354 16.85 11.29 -11.40
N THR A 355 16.84 11.92 -12.57
CA THR A 355 18.00 11.97 -13.47
C THR A 355 19.22 12.67 -12.85
N GLU A 356 19.01 13.68 -12.01
CA GLU A 356 20.11 14.43 -11.38
C GLU A 356 20.68 13.75 -10.13
N TYR A 357 19.83 13.10 -9.33
CA TYR A 357 20.20 12.66 -7.98
C TYR A 357 20.22 11.14 -7.76
N CYS A 358 19.56 10.35 -8.62
CA CYS A 358 19.54 8.90 -8.50
C CYS A 358 20.64 8.26 -9.37
N ASN A 359 21.02 7.03 -9.01
CA ASN A 359 21.99 6.23 -9.76
C ASN A 359 21.34 5.29 -10.78
N ILE A 360 20.02 5.15 -10.71
CA ILE A 360 19.22 4.31 -11.60
C ILE A 360 18.26 5.20 -12.41
N PRO A 361 17.87 4.78 -13.63
CA PRO A 361 16.90 5.52 -14.44
C PRO A 361 15.49 5.40 -13.85
N PHE A 362 14.55 6.09 -14.51
CA PHE A 362 13.12 5.84 -14.32
C PHE A 362 12.51 5.17 -15.54
N VAL A 363 11.35 4.56 -15.34
CA VAL A 363 10.42 4.13 -16.39
C VAL A 363 9.07 4.79 -16.15
N GLU A 364 8.39 5.23 -17.21
CA GLU A 364 7.01 5.71 -17.08
C GLU A 364 6.05 4.52 -17.04
N THR A 365 5.09 4.57 -16.12
CA THR A 365 4.10 3.51 -15.97
C THR A 365 2.75 4.09 -15.52
N LYS A 366 1.74 3.23 -15.41
CA LYS A 366 0.38 3.61 -15.04
C LYS A 366 -0.15 2.66 -13.98
N CYS A 367 -0.92 3.18 -13.04
CA CYS A 367 -1.51 2.36 -11.99
C CYS A 367 -3.04 2.45 -11.91
N GLY A 368 -3.66 3.34 -12.68
CA GLY A 368 -5.11 3.46 -12.75
C GLY A 368 -5.71 4.36 -11.68
N TYR A 369 -7.04 4.33 -11.60
CA TYR A 369 -7.82 5.23 -10.74
C TYR A 369 -7.71 4.85 -9.25
N ALA A 370 -7.69 5.85 -8.38
CA ALA A 370 -7.66 5.69 -6.92
C ALA A 370 -6.53 4.75 -6.44
N CYS A 371 -5.40 4.81 -7.12
CA CYS A 371 -4.31 3.86 -6.97
C CYS A 371 -3.52 4.01 -5.65
N SER A 372 -3.39 5.24 -5.13
CA SER A 372 -2.76 5.54 -3.83
C SER A 372 -3.10 6.99 -3.41
N ASP A 373 -2.58 7.49 -2.29
CA ASP A 373 -2.97 8.76 -1.66
C ASP A 373 -2.72 10.02 -2.51
N HIS A 374 -1.84 9.96 -3.51
CA HIS A 374 -1.66 11.04 -4.49
C HIS A 374 -2.99 11.41 -5.17
N ALA A 375 -3.89 10.44 -5.32
CA ALA A 375 -5.19 10.63 -5.93
C ALA A 375 -6.07 11.55 -5.08
N SER A 376 -5.99 11.50 -3.75
CA SER A 376 -6.70 12.41 -2.84
C SER A 376 -6.27 13.85 -3.05
N ALA A 377 -4.95 14.11 -3.15
CA ALA A 377 -4.43 15.44 -3.46
C ALA A 377 -4.90 15.95 -4.84
N SER A 378 -4.84 15.09 -5.86
CA SER A 378 -5.31 15.42 -7.22
C SER A 378 -6.81 15.69 -7.27
N LYS A 379 -7.62 14.90 -6.56
CA LYS A 379 -9.08 15.08 -6.46
C LYS A 379 -9.45 16.38 -5.75
N ALA A 380 -8.65 16.80 -4.75
CA ALA A 380 -8.71 18.12 -4.12
C ALA A 380 -8.09 19.25 -4.98
N GLY A 381 -7.67 18.97 -6.21
CA GLY A 381 -7.11 19.91 -7.19
C GLY A 381 -5.74 20.49 -6.82
N TYR A 382 -4.96 19.77 -6.03
CA TYR A 382 -3.55 20.06 -5.77
C TYR A 382 -2.65 19.28 -6.74
N PRO A 383 -1.55 19.86 -7.22
CA PRO A 383 -0.59 19.10 -8.01
C PRO A 383 -0.01 17.94 -7.21
N SER A 384 -0.19 16.71 -7.69
CA SER A 384 0.39 15.52 -7.09
C SER A 384 1.15 14.68 -8.10
N ALA A 385 2.14 13.94 -7.62
CA ALA A 385 2.91 12.97 -8.39
C ALA A 385 3.13 11.72 -7.54
N PHE A 386 3.40 10.59 -8.21
CA PHE A 386 3.61 9.32 -7.56
C PHE A 386 4.79 8.59 -8.22
N VAL A 387 5.73 8.14 -7.38
CA VAL A 387 6.85 7.29 -7.77
C VAL A 387 6.78 5.99 -6.96
N ILE A 388 6.80 4.87 -7.68
CA ILE A 388 6.74 3.50 -7.20
C ILE A 388 8.06 2.79 -7.53
N GLU A 389 8.34 1.65 -6.93
CA GLU A 389 9.56 0.86 -7.09
C GLU A 389 9.92 0.47 -8.54
N SER A 390 8.94 0.26 -9.43
CA SER A 390 9.21 -0.25 -10.77
C SER A 390 8.03 -0.02 -11.73
N ALA A 391 8.13 -0.48 -12.98
CA ALA A 391 6.96 -0.53 -13.85
C ALA A 391 5.85 -1.39 -13.20
N PHE A 392 4.61 -0.92 -13.23
CA PHE A 392 3.50 -1.48 -12.44
C PHE A 392 3.25 -2.99 -12.69
N GLU A 393 3.51 -3.47 -13.90
CA GLU A 393 3.42 -4.90 -14.27
C GLU A 393 4.46 -5.81 -13.56
N HIS A 394 5.51 -5.20 -13.00
CA HIS A 394 6.61 -5.85 -12.28
C HIS A 394 6.64 -5.53 -10.78
N SER A 395 5.62 -4.83 -10.27
CA SER A 395 5.48 -4.59 -8.83
C SER A 395 5.37 -5.88 -8.03
N ASP A 396 5.67 -5.79 -6.73
CA ASP A 396 5.61 -6.92 -5.81
C ASP A 396 4.27 -7.67 -5.89
N ASN A 397 4.33 -8.98 -6.08
CA ASN A 397 3.17 -9.87 -6.11
C ASN A 397 2.87 -10.52 -4.76
N HIS A 398 3.60 -10.14 -3.70
CA HIS A 398 3.34 -10.58 -2.33
C HIS A 398 2.46 -9.59 -1.54
N ILE A 399 2.21 -8.39 -2.05
CA ILE A 399 1.42 -7.33 -1.40
C ILE A 399 0.06 -7.81 -0.90
N HIS A 400 -0.43 -7.16 0.16
CA HIS A 400 -1.68 -7.50 0.83
C HIS A 400 -1.80 -8.95 1.34
N THR A 401 -0.67 -9.63 1.59
CA THR A 401 -0.63 -11.00 2.13
C THR A 401 0.31 -11.12 3.32
N THR A 402 0.38 -12.30 3.94
CA THR A 402 1.38 -12.63 4.96
C THR A 402 2.81 -12.71 4.40
N ASN A 403 2.97 -12.76 3.08
CA ASN A 403 4.25 -12.93 2.41
C ASN A 403 4.87 -11.61 1.97
N ASP A 404 4.20 -10.48 2.12
CA ASP A 404 4.86 -9.18 1.96
C ASP A 404 5.87 -9.01 3.12
N LEU A 405 7.15 -9.29 2.84
CA LEU A 405 8.20 -9.50 3.83
C LEU A 405 9.50 -8.80 3.43
N ILE A 406 10.20 -8.26 4.43
CA ILE A 406 11.47 -7.51 4.28
C ILE A 406 12.50 -8.24 3.43
N LYS A 407 12.56 -9.58 3.51
CA LYS A 407 13.54 -10.41 2.79
C LYS A 407 13.46 -10.27 1.25
N TYR A 408 12.36 -9.75 0.72
CA TYR A 408 12.17 -9.53 -0.72
C TYR A 408 12.64 -8.15 -1.18
N LEU A 409 12.97 -7.25 -0.26
CA LEU A 409 13.27 -5.85 -0.56
C LEU A 409 14.76 -5.60 -0.74
N SER A 410 15.07 -4.66 -1.62
CA SER A 410 16.40 -4.10 -1.85
C SER A 410 16.53 -2.75 -1.16
N PHE A 411 17.26 -2.71 -0.04
CA PHE A 411 17.57 -1.44 0.62
C PHE A 411 18.46 -0.51 -0.24
N ASP A 412 19.20 -1.05 -1.21
CA ASP A 412 19.90 -0.23 -2.21
C ASP A 412 18.93 0.52 -3.13
N HIS A 413 17.83 -0.15 -3.50
CA HIS A 413 16.75 0.44 -4.29
C HIS A 413 15.99 1.50 -3.49
N MET A 414 15.61 1.18 -2.25
CA MET A 414 14.97 2.15 -1.34
C MET A 414 15.83 3.40 -1.13
N ILE A 415 17.17 3.29 -1.10
CA ILE A 415 18.06 4.45 -1.03
C ILE A 415 17.89 5.39 -2.24
N GLN A 416 17.54 4.89 -3.43
CA GLN A 416 17.23 5.74 -4.59
C GLN A 416 15.94 6.52 -4.37
N HIS A 417 14.93 5.90 -3.77
CA HIS A 417 13.70 6.56 -3.33
C HIS A 417 13.94 7.61 -2.23
N VAL A 418 14.87 7.35 -1.30
CA VAL A 418 15.27 8.37 -0.31
C VAL A 418 15.98 9.54 -1.00
N LYS A 419 16.87 9.28 -1.98
CA LYS A 419 17.58 10.33 -2.74
C LYS A 419 16.60 11.23 -3.48
N LEU A 420 15.67 10.66 -4.26
CA LEU A 420 14.68 11.45 -5.00
C LEU A 420 13.77 12.23 -4.03
N THR A 421 13.34 11.63 -2.93
CA THR A 421 12.44 12.27 -1.95
C THR A 421 13.14 13.44 -1.26
N LEU A 422 14.39 13.26 -0.82
CA LEU A 422 15.18 14.31 -0.20
C LEU A 422 15.44 15.47 -1.17
N ALA A 423 15.86 15.14 -2.39
CA ALA A 423 16.16 16.14 -3.42
C ALA A 423 14.90 16.93 -3.81
N PHE A 424 13.78 16.25 -4.02
CA PHE A 424 12.49 16.86 -4.27
C PHE A 424 12.09 17.85 -3.17
N ALA A 425 12.15 17.39 -1.92
CA ALA A 425 11.81 18.22 -0.76
C ALA A 425 12.72 19.45 -0.65
N TYR A 426 14.03 19.29 -0.82
CA TYR A 426 14.98 20.40 -0.73
C TYR A 426 14.82 21.42 -1.87
N GLU A 427 14.72 20.94 -3.11
CA GLU A 427 14.56 21.79 -4.29
C GLU A 427 13.29 22.63 -4.19
N LEU A 428 12.16 22.00 -3.83
CA LEU A 428 10.89 22.72 -3.72
C LEU A 428 10.75 23.49 -2.41
N ALA A 429 11.51 23.19 -1.35
CA ALA A 429 11.59 24.07 -0.19
C ALA A 429 12.07 25.47 -0.58
N PHE A 430 13.05 25.55 -1.48
CA PHE A 430 13.70 26.79 -1.91
C PHE A 430 13.16 27.39 -3.22
N ALA A 431 12.24 26.71 -3.91
CA ALA A 431 11.62 27.24 -5.11
C ALA A 431 10.83 28.54 -4.85
N ASP A 432 11.13 29.58 -5.62
CA ASP A 432 10.36 30.84 -5.62
C ASP A 432 9.16 30.71 -6.58
N PHE A 433 8.10 30.03 -6.12
CA PHE A 433 6.87 29.87 -6.92
C PHE A 433 6.31 31.19 -7.44
N PRO A 434 6.23 32.29 -6.64
CA PRO A 434 5.80 33.58 -7.14
C PRO A 434 6.65 34.15 -8.29
N ALA A 435 7.96 33.91 -8.30
CA ALA A 435 8.83 34.30 -9.42
C ALA A 435 8.61 33.40 -10.65
N LEU A 436 8.53 32.08 -10.45
CA LEU A 436 8.28 31.12 -11.53
C LEU A 436 6.95 31.37 -12.24
N GLU A 437 5.89 31.69 -11.50
CA GLU A 437 4.58 32.05 -12.04
C GLU A 437 4.61 33.35 -12.88
N LYS A 438 5.62 34.21 -12.67
CA LYS A 438 5.86 35.43 -13.48
C LYS A 438 6.79 35.17 -14.66
N GLY A 439 7.20 33.93 -14.90
CA GLY A 439 8.11 33.52 -15.97
C GLY A 439 9.58 33.92 -15.73
N LYS A 440 9.96 34.16 -14.47
CA LYS A 440 11.33 34.53 -14.10
C LYS A 440 12.21 33.32 -13.78
#